data_AF-A0AAJ2FHJ7-F1
#
_entry.id   AF-A0AAJ2FHJ7-F1
#
_cell.length_a   1.000
_cell.length_b   1.000
_cell.length_c   1.000
_cell.angle_alpha   90.00
_cell.angle_beta   90.00
_cell.angle_gamma   90.00
#
_symmetry.space_group_name_H-M   'P 1'
#
loop_
_entity.id
_entity.type
_entity.pdbx_description
1 polymer ?
#
loop_
_entity_poly.entity_id
_entity_poly.type
_entity_poly.pdbx_seq_one_letter_code
_entity_poly.pdbx_strand_id
1 'polypeptide(L)'
;MDVSDGKMTSQGKQVSGNVGTFDDLILGYVLKKLTEVFEELMVVSKNNHPDNLQGVVEMGRVKAAKNIPGWLQRVKHSVPSQVTRVMMEQMNYAQQRQQDLRIEAQVLLLEVLVEASLALDATNYSECTNKSLH
;
A
#
# COMPACT_ATOMS: atom_id res chain seq x y z
N MET A 1 -8.39 58.43 -24.00
CA MET A 1 -9.27 57.33 -24.41
C MET A 1 -8.40 56.39 -25.24
N ASP A 2 -8.09 55.18 -24.84
CA ASP A 2 -8.52 54.41 -23.67
C ASP A 2 -7.42 53.40 -23.33
N VAL A 3 -7.24 53.15 -22.03
CA VAL A 3 -6.41 52.07 -21.48
C VAL A 3 -7.37 50.93 -21.23
N SER A 4 -7.10 49.72 -21.73
CA SER A 4 -7.66 48.52 -21.11
C SER A 4 -6.77 47.31 -21.32
N ASP A 5 -6.16 46.98 -20.18
CA ASP A 5 -5.62 45.71 -19.73
C ASP A 5 -6.54 44.52 -20.04
N GLY A 6 -5.93 43.36 -20.30
CA GLY A 6 -6.65 42.14 -20.65
C GLY A 6 -5.84 40.87 -20.41
N LYS A 7 -5.13 40.81 -19.28
CA LYS A 7 -4.54 39.57 -18.74
C LYS A 7 -5.67 38.59 -18.40
N MET A 8 -5.96 37.63 -19.28
CA MET A 8 -6.75 36.45 -18.93
C MET A 8 -5.81 35.27 -18.62
N THR A 9 -5.55 35.11 -17.33
CA THR A 9 -4.98 33.90 -16.72
C THR A 9 -5.97 32.75 -16.88
N SER A 10 -5.62 31.71 -17.65
CA SER A 10 -6.31 30.43 -17.60
C SER A 10 -5.52 29.46 -16.70
N GLN A 11 -5.67 29.64 -15.39
CA GLN A 11 -5.37 28.60 -14.41
C GLN A 11 -6.50 27.57 -14.45
N GLY A 12 -6.34 26.54 -15.29
CA GLY A 12 -7.32 25.46 -15.43
C GLY A 12 -6.72 24.06 -15.40
N LYS A 13 -5.46 23.91 -14.94
CA LYS A 13 -4.77 22.62 -15.02
C LYS A 13 -3.83 22.37 -13.85
N GLN A 14 -4.36 22.30 -12.62
CA GLN A 14 -3.54 21.88 -11.48
C GLN A 14 -4.27 21.37 -10.23
N VAL A 15 -5.54 20.94 -10.34
CA VAL A 15 -6.28 20.37 -9.19
C VAL A 15 -6.25 18.83 -9.19
N SER A 16 -6.21 18.20 -10.36
CA SER A 16 -6.30 16.73 -10.46
C SER A 16 -5.01 15.97 -10.09
N GLY A 17 -3.83 16.59 -10.20
CA GLY A 17 -2.55 15.94 -9.92
C GLY A 17 -2.21 15.80 -8.44
N ASN A 18 -2.76 16.67 -7.60
CA ASN A 18 -2.43 16.72 -6.17
C ASN A 18 -3.28 15.71 -5.35
N VAL A 19 -4.48 15.38 -5.82
CA VAL A 19 -5.36 14.43 -5.14
C VAL A 19 -4.84 12.99 -5.28
N GLY A 20 -4.44 12.58 -6.49
CA GLY A 20 -3.90 11.25 -6.73
C GLY A 20 -2.60 10.95 -5.96
N THR A 21 -1.69 11.94 -5.88
CA THR A 21 -0.44 11.80 -5.12
C THR A 21 -0.66 11.78 -3.60
N PHE A 22 -1.65 12.52 -3.10
CA PHE A 22 -2.04 12.48 -1.69
C PHE A 22 -2.71 11.15 -1.31
N ASP A 23 -3.57 10.63 -2.20
CA ASP A 23 -4.18 9.32 -2.02
C ASP A 23 -3.15 8.19 -2.03
N ASP A 24 -2.16 8.26 -2.92
CA ASP A 24 -1.02 7.33 -2.95
C ASP A 24 -0.19 7.42 -1.66
N LEU A 25 0.00 8.62 -1.11
CA LEU A 25 0.71 8.81 0.15
C LEU A 25 -0.01 8.14 1.32
N ILE A 26 -1.32 8.37 1.45
CA ILE A 26 -2.15 7.73 2.49
C ILE A 26 -2.14 6.22 2.29
N LEU A 27 -2.33 5.75 1.06
CA LEU A 27 -2.31 4.32 0.74
C LEU A 27 -0.96 3.70 1.08
N GLY A 28 0.14 4.36 0.72
CA GLY A 28 1.49 3.93 1.04
C GLY A 28 1.74 3.84 2.54
N TYR A 29 1.28 4.82 3.32
CA TYR A 29 1.32 4.75 4.77
C TYR A 29 0.55 3.55 5.32
N VAL A 30 -0.67 3.33 4.84
CA VAL A 30 -1.54 2.22 5.27
C VAL A 30 -0.91 0.86 4.94
N LEU A 31 -0.41 0.68 3.73
CA LEU A 31 0.25 -0.56 3.30
C LEU A 31 1.51 -0.83 4.13
N LYS A 32 2.32 0.21 4.40
CA LYS A 32 3.47 0.10 5.30
C LYS A 32 3.06 -0.37 6.70
N LYS A 33 1.95 0.14 7.24
CA LYS A 33 1.44 -0.28 8.56
C LYS A 33 0.94 -1.71 8.58
N LEU A 34 0.31 -2.17 7.51
CA LEU A 34 -0.06 -3.58 7.36
C LEU A 34 1.19 -4.47 7.24
N THR A 35 2.22 -4.04 6.50
CA THR A 35 3.51 -4.75 6.44
C THR A 35 4.15 -4.86 7.83
N GLU A 36 4.17 -3.79 8.62
CA GLU A 36 4.73 -3.82 9.99
C GLU A 36 4.02 -4.87 10.87
N VAL A 37 2.70 -5.05 10.71
CA VAL A 37 1.96 -6.13 11.40
C VAL A 37 2.44 -7.50 10.95
N PHE A 38 2.62 -7.74 9.65
CA PHE A 38 3.14 -9.02 9.14
C PHE A 38 4.57 -9.28 9.63
N GLU A 39 5.44 -8.26 9.66
CA GLU A 39 6.79 -8.36 10.21
C GLU A 39 6.73 -8.81 11.70
N GLU A 40 5.89 -8.17 12.51
CA GLU A 40 5.69 -8.54 13.91
C GLU A 40 5.17 -9.98 14.05
N LEU A 41 4.21 -10.39 13.24
CA LEU A 41 3.67 -11.76 13.23
C LEU A 41 4.74 -12.80 12.87
N MET A 42 5.58 -12.52 11.87
CA MET A 42 6.68 -13.39 11.48
C MET A 42 7.72 -13.52 12.59
N VAL A 43 8.05 -12.42 13.28
CA VAL A 43 8.98 -12.43 14.42
C VAL A 43 8.41 -13.26 15.57
N VAL A 44 7.13 -13.06 15.92
CA VAL A 44 6.46 -13.85 16.96
C VAL A 44 6.41 -15.33 16.59
N SER A 45 6.15 -15.66 15.33
CA SER A 45 6.13 -17.04 14.83
C SER A 45 7.53 -17.69 14.89
N LYS A 46 8.57 -17.01 14.41
CA LYS A 46 9.96 -17.53 14.44
C LYS A 46 10.48 -17.75 15.87
N ASN A 47 9.95 -16.99 16.85
CA ASN A 47 10.37 -17.08 18.25
C ASN A 47 9.56 -18.07 19.10
N ASN A 48 8.41 -18.56 18.62
CA ASN A 48 7.54 -19.47 19.37
C ASN A 48 7.40 -20.83 18.66
N HIS A 49 7.57 -21.93 19.40
CA HIS A 49 7.29 -23.28 18.89
C HIS A 49 5.80 -23.46 18.54
N PRO A 50 5.44 -24.39 17.62
CA PRO A 50 4.09 -24.50 17.04
C PRO A 50 2.99 -24.86 18.06
N ASP A 51 3.35 -25.24 19.28
CA ASP A 51 2.42 -25.54 20.35
C ASP A 51 2.35 -24.38 21.34
N ASN A 52 1.42 -23.43 21.17
CA ASN A 52 0.72 -22.80 22.30
C ASN A 52 -0.26 -21.69 21.90
N LEU A 53 -1.32 -21.56 22.72
CA LEU A 53 -2.15 -20.36 22.85
C LEU A 53 -1.36 -19.04 23.03
N GLN A 54 -0.06 -19.10 23.34
CA GLN A 54 0.79 -17.93 23.64
C GLN A 54 1.06 -17.10 22.38
N GLY A 55 1.22 -17.75 21.21
CA GLY A 55 1.30 -17.05 19.92
C GLY A 55 0.04 -16.22 19.62
N VAL A 56 -1.15 -16.73 19.96
CA VAL A 56 -2.44 -16.03 19.79
C VAL A 56 -2.62 -14.89 20.81
N VAL A 57 -2.14 -15.07 22.04
CA VAL A 57 -2.18 -14.02 23.06
C VAL A 57 -1.22 -12.88 22.72
N GLU A 58 -0.02 -13.19 22.22
CA GLU A 58 0.95 -12.17 21.81
C GLU A 58 0.53 -11.47 20.51
N MET A 59 -0.22 -12.15 19.64
CA MET A 59 -0.94 -11.56 18.51
C MET A 59 -1.94 -10.47 18.95
N GLY A 60 -2.60 -10.67 20.09
CA GLY A 60 -3.48 -9.66 20.71
C GLY A 60 -2.73 -8.44 21.29
N ARG A 61 -1.41 -8.51 21.43
CA ARG A 61 -0.55 -7.43 21.95
C ARG A 61 0.12 -6.60 20.88
N VAL A 62 -0.03 -6.97 19.61
CA VAL A 62 0.29 -6.11 18.47
C VAL A 62 -0.48 -4.81 18.68
N LYS A 63 0.19 -3.74 19.13
CA LYS A 63 -0.44 -2.45 19.49
C LYS A 63 -1.19 -1.84 18.32
N ALA A 64 -0.85 -2.27 17.11
CA ALA A 64 -1.45 -1.91 15.84
C ALA A 64 -2.75 -2.68 15.51
N ALA A 65 -3.07 -3.79 16.19
CA ALA A 65 -4.20 -4.67 15.86
C ALA A 65 -5.54 -3.93 15.81
N LYS A 66 -5.75 -3.00 16.75
CA LYS A 66 -6.97 -2.15 16.79
C LYS A 66 -7.15 -1.25 15.57
N ASN A 67 -6.07 -0.94 14.84
CA ASN A 67 -6.10 -0.07 13.67
C ASN A 67 -6.24 -0.85 12.36
N ILE A 68 -6.01 -2.17 12.37
CA ILE A 68 -6.09 -3.02 11.18
C ILE A 68 -7.42 -2.85 10.44
N PRO A 69 -8.60 -2.83 11.11
CA PRO A 69 -9.86 -2.63 10.39
C PRO A 69 -9.91 -1.31 9.60
N GLY A 70 -9.42 -0.21 10.19
CA GLY A 70 -9.40 1.09 9.53
C GLY A 70 -8.44 1.13 8.35
N TRP A 71 -7.27 0.50 8.48
CA TRP A 71 -6.31 0.35 7.39
C TRP A 71 -6.86 -0.49 6.24
N LEU A 72 -7.50 -1.62 6.52
CA LEU A 72 -8.14 -2.45 5.50
C LEU A 72 -9.27 -1.71 4.79
N GLN A 73 -10.06 -0.89 5.50
CA GLN A 73 -11.08 -0.05 4.86
C GLN A 73 -10.45 0.95 3.88
N ARG A 74 -9.29 1.54 4.20
CA ARG A 74 -8.62 2.44 3.25
C ARG A 74 -8.10 1.71 2.00
N VAL A 75 -7.62 0.48 2.15
CA VAL A 75 -7.21 -0.37 1.01
C VAL A 75 -8.41 -0.74 0.13
N LYS A 76 -9.55 -1.10 0.74
CA LYS A 76 -10.79 -1.44 0.02
C LYS A 76 -11.35 -0.32 -0.87
N HIS A 77 -11.10 0.94 -0.49
CA HIS A 77 -11.51 2.10 -1.28
C HIS A 77 -10.50 2.51 -2.36
N SER A 78 -9.32 1.87 -2.41
CA SER A 78 -8.34 2.10 -3.48
C SER A 78 -8.63 1.25 -4.70
N VAL A 79 -8.17 1.69 -5.86
CA VAL A 79 -8.20 0.86 -7.07
C VAL A 79 -7.13 -0.24 -6.95
N PRO A 80 -7.43 -1.51 -7.27
CA PRO A 80 -6.47 -2.61 -7.13
C PRO A 80 -5.13 -2.39 -7.85
N SER A 81 -5.13 -1.75 -9.03
CA SER A 81 -3.89 -1.39 -9.74
C SER A 81 -3.03 -0.38 -8.99
N GLN A 82 -3.65 0.56 -8.25
CA GLN A 82 -2.93 1.51 -7.40
C GLN A 82 -2.31 0.79 -6.19
N VAL A 83 -3.07 -0.12 -5.56
CA VAL A 83 -2.57 -0.96 -4.46
C VAL A 83 -1.36 -1.77 -4.89
N THR A 84 -1.45 -2.49 -6.03
CA THR A 84 -0.32 -3.26 -6.57
C THR A 84 0.87 -2.36 -6.88
N ARG A 85 0.67 -1.22 -7.54
CA ARG A 85 1.76 -0.29 -7.87
C ARG A 85 2.51 0.18 -6.62
N VAL A 86 1.79 0.67 -5.61
CA VAL A 86 2.41 1.18 -4.37
C VAL A 86 3.11 0.05 -3.60
N MET A 87 2.56 -1.16 -3.58
CA MET A 87 3.24 -2.33 -3.01
C MET A 87 4.57 -2.61 -3.73
N MET A 88 4.56 -2.66 -5.07
CA MET A 88 5.77 -2.89 -5.86
C MET A 88 6.84 -1.82 -5.64
N GLU A 89 6.46 -0.54 -5.54
CA GLU A 89 7.37 0.56 -5.22
C GLU A 89 8.03 0.35 -3.84
N GLN A 90 7.24 -0.05 -2.82
CA GLN A 90 7.77 -0.31 -1.48
C GLN A 90 8.63 -1.57 -1.40
N MET A 91 8.31 -2.61 -2.17
CA MET A 91 9.11 -3.83 -2.27
C MET A 91 10.47 -3.55 -2.93
N ASN A 92 10.47 -2.80 -4.04
CA ASN A 92 11.71 -2.37 -4.70
C ASN A 92 12.61 -1.58 -3.74
N TYR A 93 12.02 -0.69 -2.93
CA TYR A 93 12.76 0.07 -1.92
C TYR A 93 13.33 -0.83 -0.81
N ALA A 94 12.57 -1.83 -0.34
CA ALA A 94 13.03 -2.79 0.66
C ALA A 94 14.18 -3.66 0.11
N GLN A 95 14.09 -4.09 -1.15
CA GLN A 95 15.15 -4.81 -1.86
C GLN A 95 16.44 -4.00 -1.97
N GLN A 96 16.35 -2.73 -2.38
CA GLN A 96 17.51 -1.83 -2.46
C GLN A 96 18.21 -1.66 -1.09
N ARG A 97 17.45 -1.82 0.00
CA ARG A 97 17.95 -1.72 1.37
C ARG A 97 18.24 -3.06 2.04
N GLN A 98 18.12 -4.17 1.31
CA GLN A 98 18.37 -5.53 1.80
C GLN A 98 17.57 -5.85 3.08
N GLN A 99 16.30 -5.43 3.12
CA GLN A 99 15.42 -5.64 4.27
C GLN A 99 14.67 -6.96 4.13
N ASP A 100 15.36 -8.08 4.27
CA ASP A 100 14.83 -9.42 3.96
C ASP A 100 13.49 -9.75 4.64
N LEU A 101 13.38 -9.48 5.96
CA LEU A 101 12.12 -9.67 6.69
C LEU A 101 10.97 -8.82 6.13
N ARG A 102 11.28 -7.58 5.72
CA ARG A 102 10.27 -6.67 5.13
C ARG A 102 9.80 -7.18 3.79
N ILE A 103 10.73 -7.68 2.97
CA ILE A 103 10.42 -8.27 1.67
C ILE A 103 9.52 -9.49 1.85
N GLU A 104 9.85 -10.40 2.76
CA GLU A 104 9.02 -11.57 3.09
C GLU A 104 7.60 -11.13 3.52
N ALA A 105 7.50 -10.16 4.42
CA ALA A 105 6.22 -9.62 4.90
C ALA A 105 5.41 -8.94 3.78
N GLN A 106 6.07 -8.22 2.86
CA GLN A 106 5.42 -7.57 1.73
C GLN A 106 4.92 -8.57 0.69
N VAL A 107 5.65 -9.66 0.45
CA VAL A 107 5.21 -10.74 -0.44
C VAL A 107 3.94 -11.39 0.10
N LEU A 108 3.92 -11.82 1.37
CA LEU A 108 2.73 -12.41 1.98
C LEU A 108 1.55 -11.43 2.03
N LEU A 109 1.81 -10.15 2.35
CA LEU A 109 0.76 -9.14 2.33
C LEU A 109 0.17 -8.98 0.92
N LEU A 110 1.00 -8.94 -0.13
CA LEU A 110 0.53 -8.83 -1.49
C LEU A 110 -0.31 -10.04 -1.90
N GLU A 111 0.13 -11.27 -1.57
CA GLU A 111 -0.63 -12.51 -1.81
C GLU A 111 -2.02 -12.44 -1.17
N VAL A 112 -2.11 -12.09 0.11
CA VAL A 112 -3.39 -11.95 0.83
C VAL A 112 -4.28 -10.88 0.20
N LEU A 113 -3.71 -9.76 -0.25
CA LEU A 113 -4.48 -8.70 -0.92
C LEU A 113 -4.97 -9.13 -2.31
N VAL A 114 -4.19 -9.91 -3.05
CA VAL A 114 -4.58 -10.49 -4.35
C VAL A 114 -5.72 -11.49 -4.15
N GLU A 115 -5.60 -12.40 -3.20
CA GLU A 115 -6.66 -13.37 -2.87
C GLU A 115 -7.97 -12.67 -2.47
N ALA A 116 -7.87 -11.56 -1.74
CA ALA A 116 -9.01 -10.73 -1.35
C ALA A 116 -9.55 -9.83 -2.48
N SER A 117 -9.00 -9.90 -3.70
CA SER A 117 -9.32 -9.02 -4.84
C SER A 117 -9.10 -7.53 -4.57
N LEU A 118 -8.18 -7.20 -3.66
CA LEU A 118 -7.79 -5.83 -3.30
C LEU A 118 -6.52 -5.36 -4.01
N ALA A 119 -5.78 -6.29 -4.61
CA ALA A 119 -4.64 -6.05 -5.47
C ALA A 119 -4.73 -6.95 -6.71
N LEU A 120 -4.02 -6.58 -7.77
CA LEU A 120 -3.85 -7.39 -8.97
C LEU A 120 -2.68 -8.37 -8.80
N ASP A 121 -2.84 -9.59 -9.30
CA ASP A 121 -1.71 -10.51 -9.50
C ASP A 121 -0.74 -9.99 -10.57
N ALA A 122 0.43 -10.62 -10.68
CA ALA A 122 1.49 -10.20 -11.58
C ALA A 122 1.05 -10.17 -13.06
N THR A 123 0.23 -11.12 -13.49
CA THR A 123 -0.27 -11.23 -14.87
C THR A 123 -1.22 -10.07 -15.16
N ASN A 124 -2.23 -9.89 -14.32
CA ASN A 124 -3.25 -8.85 -14.45
C ASN A 124 -2.66 -7.44 -14.33
N TYR A 125 -1.68 -7.25 -13.44
CA TYR A 125 -0.99 -5.97 -13.31
C TYR A 125 -0.19 -5.63 -14.57
N SER A 126 0.55 -6.59 -15.12
CA SER A 126 1.33 -6.38 -16.35
C SER A 126 0.44 -5.98 -17.54
N GLU A 127 -0.75 -6.59 -17.68
CA GLU A 127 -1.72 -6.21 -18.70
C GLU A 127 -2.29 -4.81 -18.49
N CYS A 128 -2.60 -4.43 -17.25
CA CYS A 128 -3.08 -3.07 -16.92
C CYS A 128 -2.04 -2.00 -17.27
N THR A 129 -0.76 -2.26 -17.00
CA THR A 129 0.31 -1.32 -17.37
C THR A 129 0.49 -1.24 -18.88
N ASN A 130 0.35 -2.35 -19.61
CA ASN A 130 0.47 -2.39 -21.07
C ASN A 130 -0.70 -1.69 -21.77
N LYS A 131 -1.93 -1.84 -21.25
CA LYS A 131 -3.13 -1.17 -21.77
C LYS A 131 -3.13 0.34 -21.54
N SER A 132 -2.38 0.84 -20.55
CA SER A 132 -2.26 2.28 -20.25
C SER A 132 -1.22 3.00 -21.12
N LEU A 133 -0.42 2.26 -21.90
CA LEU A 133 0.64 2.78 -22.78
C LEU A 133 0.21 2.85 -24.26
N HIS A 134 -1.02 2.44 -24.60
CA HIS A 134 -1.61 2.47 -25.93
C HIS A 134 -2.87 3.34 -25.94
#